data_AF-A0A822DQ97-F1
#
_entry.id   AF-A0A822DQ97-F1
#
_cell.length_a   1.000
_cell.length_b   1.000
_cell.length_c   1.000
_cell.angle_alpha   90.00
_cell.angle_beta   90.00
_cell.angle_gamma   90.00
#
_symmetry.space_group_name_H-M   'P 1'
#
loop_
_entity.id
_entity.type
_entity.pdbx_description
1 polymer ?
#
loop_
_entity_poly.entity_id
_entity_poly.type
_entity_poly.pdbx_seq_one_letter_code
_entity_poly.pdbx_strand_id
1 'polypeptide(L)'
;ILFGMSVYENIRFGKVNATRAEIEQAAREANAHNFIMQLPNKYETLVGERGIHLSGGEKQCIALARALVKQPTILLLDETTSALDNVSEKIVQEALDRACKGRTTIIIAHRLTTVRNAHQIYVLDNGNVIEQGTHETLMTKEGGKYQAMVKCQQMKRIYDDTDDMMSIQEATEEEEKSIIERSRLFSDVSTVDVNKVQILLLLSMNSPEWITILVGCIACLLSGAAQPLLAFLFAKTVDYTAFAIAGSKLMQRIRLKAFGCLLRQEVAYFDRPENSSGAICVRLSSNALAVQETVAYGIFWILDIYTLAFMYWRALALVEKNEITSNSVIMVCSLAGFSIQALRVVGMKSWRVAASISAAEECFDLFDRKPAIDNTSGEGQELVDFRGDIKFDQVKFIYPTRPTSIILNKFQFNIKPGQRVALVGTSGCGKSTIIQLLERFYDVTSGQLLLDGVDIRQLNIHWVRSRLGLVSQEPVMFDLTIAENIAYGLENVLIEDIINAASRANIHQFIHQLPQGYGTKVGLKGTFLSGGEKQRIAIARVLIRQPKVLLLDEATSAMDSHNEHLIQETLEQAQAEDSSRTSLIIAHRLSTVRLCDAICVLDKGHIVESGTHTELIKRRGAYYKILAQNNFQ
;
A
#
# COMPACT_ATOMS: atom_id res chain seq x y z
N ILE A 1 -0.88 15.06 18.63
CA ILE A 1 -1.51 15.54 17.38
C ILE A 1 -1.28 17.05 17.26
N LEU A 2 -0.52 17.47 16.25
CA LEU A 2 -0.35 18.88 15.89
C LEU A 2 -1.26 19.20 14.71
N PHE A 3 -1.85 20.39 14.71
CA PHE A 3 -2.68 20.88 13.62
C PHE A 3 -1.80 21.54 12.56
N GLY A 4 -2.24 21.51 11.29
CA GLY A 4 -1.58 22.13 10.13
C GLY A 4 -1.52 23.66 10.20
N MET A 5 -0.76 24.22 11.13
CA MET A 5 -0.65 25.65 11.41
C MET A 5 0.67 25.96 12.12
N SER A 6 0.93 27.22 12.47
CA SER A 6 2.20 27.59 13.10
C SER A 6 2.39 26.94 14.47
N VAL A 7 3.63 26.79 14.92
CA VAL A 7 3.95 26.32 16.27
C VAL A 7 3.29 27.21 17.32
N TYR A 8 3.29 28.52 17.09
CA TYR A 8 2.60 29.51 17.93
C TYR A 8 1.12 29.17 18.12
N GLU A 9 0.39 28.97 17.02
CA GLU A 9 -1.05 28.66 17.04
C GLU A 9 -1.33 27.29 17.66
N ASN A 10 -0.45 26.32 17.39
CA ASN A 10 -0.51 25.01 18.03
C ASN A 10 -0.41 25.09 19.56
N ILE A 11 0.43 25.97 20.13
CA ILE A 11 0.48 26.14 21.60
C ILE A 11 -0.71 26.96 22.08
N ARG A 12 -1.07 28.03 21.36
CA ARG A 12 -2.20 28.92 21.70
C ARG A 12 -3.53 28.18 21.80
N PHE A 13 -3.72 27.07 21.08
CA PHE A 13 -4.92 26.24 21.24
C PHE A 13 -5.20 25.78 22.67
N GLY A 14 -4.19 25.66 23.53
CA GLY A 14 -4.39 25.33 24.94
C GLY A 14 -5.09 26.44 25.75
N LYS A 15 -4.90 27.70 25.33
CA LYS A 15 -5.47 28.91 25.94
C LYS A 15 -5.55 30.01 24.87
N VAL A 16 -6.74 30.22 24.29
CA VAL A 16 -6.97 31.11 23.14
C VAL A 16 -6.46 32.54 23.38
N ASN A 17 -6.57 33.04 24.61
CA ASN A 17 -6.12 34.38 25.01
C ASN A 17 -4.70 34.40 25.59
N ALA A 18 -3.88 33.36 25.33
CA ALA A 18 -2.51 33.32 25.83
C ALA A 18 -1.66 34.41 25.20
N THR A 19 -0.90 35.12 26.03
CA THR A 19 0.08 36.10 25.52
C THR A 19 1.29 35.38 24.94
N ARG A 20 2.04 36.06 24.06
CA ARG A 20 3.28 35.50 23.49
C ARG A 20 4.30 35.12 24.58
N ALA A 21 4.38 35.89 25.66
CA ALA A 21 5.23 35.58 26.80
C ALA A 21 4.80 34.29 27.53
N GLU A 22 3.49 34.05 27.70
CA GLU A 22 2.97 32.82 28.28
C GLU A 22 3.26 31.60 27.39
N ILE A 23 3.13 31.75 26.07
CA ILE A 23 3.44 30.70 25.09
C ILE A 23 4.94 30.36 25.13
N GLU A 24 5.81 31.36 25.15
CA GLU A 24 7.26 31.15 25.25
C GLU A 24 7.66 30.52 26.58
N GLN A 25 7.02 30.91 27.68
CA GLN A 25 7.26 30.32 29.00
C GLN A 25 6.82 28.84 29.03
N ALA A 26 5.62 28.54 28.54
CA ALA A 26 5.14 27.16 28.43
C ALA A 26 6.05 26.30 27.53
N ALA A 27 6.56 26.88 26.44
CA ALA A 27 7.52 26.22 25.56
C ALA A 27 8.87 25.96 26.26
N ARG A 28 9.37 26.86 27.13
CA ARG A 28 10.59 26.62 27.93
C ARG A 28 10.39 25.52 28.97
N GLU A 29 9.24 25.51 29.64
CA GLU A 29 8.87 24.46 30.60
C GLU A 29 8.79 23.09 29.93
N ALA A 30 8.25 23.04 28.71
CA ALA A 30 8.16 21.81 27.92
C ALA A 30 9.43 21.45 27.13
N ASN A 31 10.55 22.15 27.34
CA ASN A 31 11.81 21.98 26.60
C ASN A 31 11.73 22.23 25.08
N ALA A 32 10.68 22.91 24.62
CA ALA A 32 10.44 23.16 23.20
C ALA A 32 11.12 24.43 22.67
N HIS A 33 11.35 25.42 23.53
CA HIS A 33 11.81 26.74 23.10
C HIS A 33 13.11 26.73 22.28
N ASN A 34 14.09 25.92 22.70
CA ASN A 34 15.42 25.92 22.08
C ASN A 34 15.39 25.41 20.64
N PHE A 35 14.68 24.31 20.36
CA PHE A 35 14.59 23.78 19.01
C PHE A 35 13.67 24.65 18.14
N ILE A 36 12.59 25.20 18.70
CA ILE A 36 11.71 26.12 17.96
C ILE A 36 12.51 27.32 17.43
N MET A 37 13.46 27.85 18.21
CA MET A 37 14.29 28.97 17.79
C MET A 37 15.29 28.63 16.68
N GLN A 38 15.57 27.35 16.44
CA GLN A 38 16.41 26.86 15.35
C GLN A 38 15.62 26.67 14.04
N LEU A 39 14.29 26.69 14.09
CA LEU A 39 13.45 26.60 12.90
C LEU A 39 13.53 27.88 12.05
N PRO A 40 13.39 27.80 10.71
CA PRO A 40 13.55 28.93 9.79
C PRO A 40 12.69 30.15 10.16
N ASN A 41 11.44 29.93 10.60
CA ASN A 41 10.49 30.97 10.97
C ASN A 41 10.18 30.99 12.48
N LYS A 42 11.01 30.34 13.30
CA LYS A 42 10.84 30.23 14.75
C LYS A 42 9.42 29.74 15.10
N TYR A 43 8.68 30.49 15.94
CA TYR A 43 7.30 30.18 16.32
C TYR A 43 6.28 30.28 15.17
N GLU A 44 6.59 31.02 14.10
CA GLU A 44 5.71 31.15 12.92
C GLU A 44 5.90 29.99 11.93
N THR A 45 6.80 29.06 12.21
CA THR A 45 7.00 27.86 11.40
C THR A 45 5.74 27.02 11.35
N LEU A 46 5.23 26.75 10.15
CA LEU A 46 4.10 25.87 9.93
C LEU A 46 4.51 24.43 10.22
N VAL A 47 3.70 23.74 11.02
CA VAL A 47 3.88 22.33 11.41
C VAL A 47 2.59 21.56 11.17
N GLY A 48 2.68 20.24 11.02
CA GLY A 48 1.56 19.37 10.66
C GLY A 48 1.76 18.74 9.28
N GLU A 49 0.70 18.22 8.66
CA GLU A 49 0.78 17.47 7.39
C GLU A 49 1.31 18.28 6.21
N ARG A 50 1.13 19.61 6.23
CA ARG A 50 1.59 20.54 5.18
C ARG A 50 2.76 21.44 5.63
N GLY A 51 3.35 21.14 6.79
CA GLY A 51 4.40 21.95 7.41
C GLY A 51 5.70 21.17 7.61
N ILE A 52 6.68 21.77 8.27
CA ILE A 52 7.92 21.07 8.62
C ILE A 52 7.59 19.85 9.48
N HIS A 53 8.11 18.70 9.07
CA HIS A 53 8.01 17.48 9.84
C HIS A 53 8.93 17.56 11.06
N LEU A 54 8.32 17.59 12.24
CA LEU A 54 8.99 17.50 13.52
C LEU A 54 9.16 16.04 13.95
N SER A 55 10.19 15.76 14.74
CA SER A 55 10.39 14.45 15.36
C SER A 55 9.25 14.10 16.32
N GLY A 56 9.12 12.82 16.69
CA GLY A 56 8.14 12.39 17.68
C GLY A 56 8.26 13.18 18.99
N GLY A 57 9.51 13.36 19.47
CA GLY A 57 9.79 14.07 20.73
C GLY A 57 9.44 15.55 20.66
N GLU A 58 9.81 16.22 19.57
CA GLU A 58 9.49 17.62 19.34
C GLU A 58 7.97 17.86 19.28
N LYS A 59 7.24 16.97 18.61
CA LYS A 59 5.76 17.01 18.56
C LYS A 59 5.16 16.90 19.95
N GLN A 60 5.70 16.03 20.79
CA GLN A 60 5.24 15.85 22.16
C GLN A 60 5.57 17.03 23.06
N CYS A 61 6.77 17.62 22.95
CA CYS A 61 7.13 18.84 23.66
C CYS A 61 6.18 19.99 23.31
N ILE A 62 5.77 20.16 22.06
CA ILE A 62 4.77 21.18 21.67
C ILE A 62 3.39 20.85 22.24
N ALA A 63 2.98 19.56 22.23
CA ALA A 63 1.72 19.15 22.84
C ALA A 63 1.71 19.36 24.37
N LEU A 64 2.84 19.13 25.04
CA LEU A 64 3.02 19.41 26.45
C LEU A 64 2.96 20.92 26.72
N ALA A 65 3.63 21.76 25.90
CA ALA A 65 3.52 23.21 26.00
C ALA A 65 2.06 23.69 25.85
N ARG A 66 1.29 23.08 24.93
CA ARG A 66 -0.15 23.32 24.77
C ARG A 66 -0.95 22.94 26.02
N ALA A 67 -0.58 21.88 26.73
CA ALA A 67 -1.23 21.54 28.00
C ALA A 67 -0.83 22.54 29.11
N LEU A 68 0.45 22.93 29.15
CA LEU A 68 1.03 23.80 30.19
C LEU A 68 0.59 25.25 30.10
N VAL A 69 0.32 25.78 28.91
CA VAL A 69 -0.14 27.17 28.75
C VAL A 69 -1.48 27.42 29.46
N LYS A 70 -2.28 26.36 29.69
CA LYS A 70 -3.53 26.41 30.46
C LYS A 70 -3.31 26.49 31.98
N GLN A 71 -2.09 26.19 32.46
CA GLN A 71 -1.76 26.06 33.88
C GLN A 71 -2.70 25.11 34.64
N PRO A 72 -2.80 23.84 34.23
CA PRO A 72 -3.75 22.90 34.85
C PRO A 72 -3.34 22.54 36.29
N THR A 73 -4.34 22.35 37.15
CA THR A 73 -4.16 21.80 38.51
C THR A 73 -4.04 20.28 38.51
N ILE A 74 -4.72 19.62 37.56
CA ILE A 74 -4.68 18.18 37.31
C ILE A 74 -4.09 17.94 35.92
N LEU A 75 -3.03 17.14 35.85
CA LEU A 75 -2.36 16.77 34.61
C LEU A 75 -2.58 15.27 34.34
N LEU A 76 -3.08 14.93 33.16
CA LEU A 76 -3.26 13.56 32.73
C LEU A 76 -2.24 13.27 31.63
N LEU A 77 -1.43 12.25 31.83
CA LEU A 77 -0.41 11.81 30.89
C LEU A 77 -0.74 10.38 30.47
N ASP A 78 -1.29 10.24 29.26
CA ASP A 78 -1.69 8.95 28.71
C ASP A 78 -0.65 8.46 27.69
N GLU A 79 0.11 7.43 28.07
CA GLU A 79 1.17 6.78 27.30
C GLU A 79 2.12 7.74 26.58
N THR A 80 2.42 8.88 27.21
CA THR A 80 3.07 9.98 26.52
C THR A 80 4.45 9.64 25.96
N THR A 81 5.16 8.59 26.38
CA THR A 81 6.48 8.24 25.84
C THR A 81 6.51 6.94 25.02
N SER A 82 5.36 6.32 24.73
CA SER A 82 5.33 4.98 24.12
C SER A 82 5.89 4.94 22.70
N ALA A 83 5.71 6.01 21.92
CA ALA A 83 6.07 6.12 20.50
C ALA A 83 7.29 7.04 20.22
N LEU A 84 8.27 7.08 21.13
CA LEU A 84 9.49 7.88 20.99
C LEU A 84 10.77 7.02 20.94
N ASP A 85 11.76 7.49 20.18
CA ASP A 85 13.17 7.04 20.25
C ASP A 85 13.80 7.39 21.61
N ASN A 86 14.84 6.68 22.05
CA ASN A 86 15.31 6.85 23.44
C ASN A 86 16.03 8.19 23.68
N VAL A 87 16.60 8.83 22.64
CA VAL A 87 17.19 10.17 22.77
C VAL A 87 16.09 11.20 23.00
N SER A 88 15.05 11.22 22.16
CA SER A 88 13.88 12.08 22.36
C SER A 88 13.16 11.77 23.67
N GLU A 89 13.06 10.50 24.06
CA GLU A 89 12.40 10.09 25.29
C GLU A 89 13.03 10.76 26.50
N LYS A 90 14.36 10.81 26.59
CA LYS A 90 15.05 11.47 27.72
C LYS A 90 14.73 12.96 27.79
N ILE A 91 14.72 13.64 26.64
CA ILE A 91 14.40 15.07 26.52
C ILE A 91 12.95 15.34 26.95
N VAL A 92 12.02 14.50 26.52
CA VAL A 92 10.60 14.60 26.88
C VAL A 92 10.39 14.24 28.35
N GLN A 93 11.08 13.24 28.89
CA GLN A 93 10.98 12.86 30.31
C GLN A 93 11.40 14.01 31.24
N GLU A 94 12.49 14.72 30.93
CA GLU A 94 12.91 15.90 31.70
C GLU A 94 11.87 17.04 31.64
N ALA A 95 11.14 17.15 30.53
CA ALA A 95 10.04 18.10 30.39
C ALA A 95 8.80 17.66 31.19
N LEU A 96 8.45 16.37 31.16
CA LEU A 96 7.37 15.79 31.95
C LEU A 96 7.64 15.93 33.45
N ASP A 97 8.85 15.62 33.92
CA ASP A 97 9.22 15.74 35.33
C ASP A 97 9.10 17.19 35.84
N ARG A 98 9.44 18.18 34.99
CA ARG A 98 9.20 19.60 35.29
C ARG A 98 7.71 19.95 35.28
N ALA A 99 6.96 19.44 34.31
CA ALA A 99 5.53 19.65 34.18
C ALA A 99 4.72 19.07 35.37
N CYS A 100 5.18 17.97 35.96
CA CYS A 100 4.52 17.31 37.10
C CYS A 100 4.67 18.09 38.41
N LYS A 101 5.70 18.94 38.57
CA LYS A 101 5.97 19.65 39.82
C LYS A 101 4.83 20.62 40.16
N GLY A 102 4.28 20.47 41.37
CA GLY A 102 3.21 21.33 41.88
C GLY A 102 1.81 21.02 41.30
N ARG A 103 1.63 19.89 40.61
CA ARG A 103 0.35 19.48 40.01
C ARG A 103 -0.02 18.05 40.40
N THR A 104 -1.30 17.78 40.60
CA THR A 104 -1.79 16.40 40.75
C THR A 104 -1.68 15.73 39.38
N THR A 105 -0.81 14.73 39.24
CA THR A 105 -0.54 14.11 37.94
C THR A 105 -0.90 12.63 37.97
N ILE A 106 -1.70 12.20 37.00
CA ILE A 106 -2.00 10.78 36.75
C ILE A 106 -1.26 10.38 35.48
N ILE A 107 -0.40 9.36 35.60
CA ILE A 107 0.43 8.87 34.50
C ILE A 107 -0.01 7.44 34.18
N ILE A 108 -0.50 7.23 32.97
CA ILE A 108 -0.68 5.91 32.37
C ILE A 108 0.56 5.66 31.52
N ALA A 109 1.32 4.63 31.84
CA ALA A 109 2.60 4.39 31.19
C ALA A 109 2.70 2.95 30.71
N HIS A 110 2.99 2.81 29.42
CA HIS A 110 3.48 1.57 28.86
C HIS A 110 4.99 1.37 29.11
N ARG A 111 5.79 2.42 29.41
CA ARG A 111 7.22 2.33 29.77
C ARG A 111 7.42 2.55 31.27
N LEU A 112 7.91 1.54 31.99
CA LEU A 112 7.95 1.51 33.47
C LEU A 112 8.99 2.45 34.09
N THR A 113 9.91 2.95 33.29
CA THR A 113 10.90 3.95 33.68
C THR A 113 10.30 5.32 33.95
N THR A 114 9.19 5.67 33.30
CA THR A 114 8.52 6.97 33.50
C THR A 114 7.72 7.02 34.81
N VAL A 115 7.30 5.85 35.32
CA VAL A 115 6.58 5.72 36.60
C VAL A 115 7.50 5.38 37.78
N ARG A 116 8.81 5.20 37.56
CA ARG A 116 9.75 4.83 38.61
C ARG A 116 9.78 5.83 39.77
N ASN A 117 9.68 7.12 39.45
CA ASN A 117 9.70 8.21 40.42
C ASN A 117 8.29 8.61 40.90
N ALA A 118 7.25 7.83 40.56
CA ALA A 118 5.90 8.13 41.01
C ALA A 118 5.77 7.95 42.52
N HIS A 119 5.06 8.89 43.17
CA HIS A 119 4.76 8.83 44.59
C HIS A 119 3.93 7.59 44.96
N GLN A 120 3.09 7.12 44.03
CA GLN A 120 2.27 5.94 44.18
C GLN A 120 2.05 5.30 42.81
N ILE A 121 2.18 3.98 42.73
CA ILE A 121 1.96 3.17 41.54
C ILE A 121 0.77 2.24 41.81
N TYR A 122 -0.14 2.16 40.84
CA TYR A 122 -1.29 1.26 40.85
C TYR A 122 -1.16 0.29 39.68
N VAL A 123 -1.20 -1.02 39.94
CA VAL A 123 -1.19 -2.05 38.91
C VAL A 123 -2.61 -2.57 38.72
N LEU A 124 -3.09 -2.51 37.48
CA LEU A 124 -4.40 -3.02 37.11
C LEU A 124 -4.29 -4.37 36.41
N ASP A 125 -5.24 -5.25 36.70
CA ASP A 125 -5.41 -6.55 36.04
C ASP A 125 -6.90 -6.89 35.97
N ASN A 126 -7.40 -7.18 34.76
CA ASN A 126 -8.82 -7.47 34.50
C ASN A 126 -9.79 -6.44 35.12
N GLY A 127 -9.43 -5.16 35.07
CA GLY A 127 -10.25 -4.06 35.59
C GLY A 127 -10.17 -3.82 37.10
N ASN A 128 -9.37 -4.58 37.85
CA ASN A 128 -9.18 -4.42 39.29
C ASN A 128 -7.76 -3.96 39.63
N VAL A 129 -7.62 -3.13 40.68
CA VAL A 129 -6.30 -2.78 41.23
C VAL A 129 -5.80 -3.95 42.07
N ILE A 130 -4.73 -4.59 41.62
CA ILE A 130 -4.15 -5.78 42.26
C ILE A 130 -2.94 -5.45 43.15
N GLU A 131 -2.20 -4.40 42.81
CA GLU A 131 -1.03 -3.96 43.57
C GLU A 131 -1.01 -2.44 43.66
N GLN A 132 -0.59 -1.96 44.83
CA GLN A 132 -0.41 -0.54 45.11
C GLN A 132 0.85 -0.36 45.96
N GLY A 133 1.69 0.61 45.62
CA GLY A 133 2.91 0.92 46.36
C GLY A 133 3.86 1.84 45.61
N THR A 134 5.03 2.09 46.19
CA THR A 134 6.14 2.76 45.49
C THR A 134 6.91 1.75 44.64
N HIS A 135 7.75 2.24 43.72
CA HIS A 135 8.60 1.36 42.92
C HIS A 135 9.41 0.38 43.79
N GLU A 136 9.99 0.85 44.88
CA GLU A 136 10.80 0.03 45.78
C GLU A 136 9.97 -1.04 46.48
N THR A 137 8.76 -0.71 46.99
CA THR A 137 7.92 -1.70 47.69
C THR A 137 7.29 -2.72 46.76
N LEU A 138 7.05 -2.37 45.50
CA LEU A 138 6.53 -3.29 44.50
C LEU A 138 7.63 -4.19 43.91
N MET A 139 8.89 -3.74 43.90
CA MET A 139 10.03 -4.54 43.45
C MET A 139 10.46 -5.61 44.47
N THR A 140 10.17 -5.43 45.76
CA THR A 140 10.48 -6.42 46.82
C THR A 140 9.44 -7.54 46.95
N LYS A 141 8.25 -7.39 46.36
CA LYS A 141 7.24 -8.45 46.31
C LYS A 141 7.68 -9.54 45.33
N GLU A 142 8.14 -10.67 45.85
CA GLU A 142 8.45 -11.85 45.03
C GLU A 142 7.19 -12.35 44.32
N GLY A 143 7.27 -12.47 42.99
CA GLY A 143 6.15 -12.89 42.15
C GLY A 143 5.10 -11.82 41.86
N GLY A 144 5.33 -10.55 42.26
CA GLY A 144 4.45 -9.43 41.93
C GLY A 144 4.40 -9.16 40.42
N LYS A 145 3.21 -8.84 39.90
CA LYS A 145 2.98 -8.47 38.49
C LYS A 145 3.74 -7.21 38.11
N TYR A 146 3.89 -6.24 39.00
CA TYR A 146 4.75 -5.07 38.75
C TYR A 146 6.20 -5.48 38.47
N GLN A 147 6.78 -6.30 39.35
CA GLN A 147 8.15 -6.78 39.25
C GLN A 147 8.38 -7.58 37.96
N ALA A 148 7.40 -8.42 37.57
CA ALA A 148 7.44 -9.16 36.32
C ALA A 148 7.45 -8.23 35.09
N MET A 149 6.59 -7.20 35.06
CA MET A 149 6.57 -6.25 33.95
C MET A 149 7.87 -5.44 33.83
N VAL A 150 8.48 -5.03 34.96
CA VAL A 150 9.76 -4.29 34.96
C VAL A 150 10.87 -5.14 34.34
N LYS A 151 10.96 -6.42 34.74
CA LYS A 151 11.92 -7.37 34.17
C LYS A 151 11.72 -7.56 32.67
N CYS A 152 10.46 -7.70 32.21
CA CYS A 152 10.13 -7.85 30.80
C CYS A 152 10.46 -6.59 29.96
N GLN A 153 10.23 -5.39 30.50
CA GLN A 153 10.46 -4.14 29.74
C GLN A 153 11.93 -3.72 29.69
N GLN A 154 12.73 -4.03 30.70
CA GLN A 154 14.17 -3.82 30.63
C GLN A 154 14.81 -4.62 29.49
N MET A 155 14.27 -5.80 29.17
CA MET A 155 14.67 -6.57 27.98
C MET A 155 14.18 -5.96 26.64
N LYS A 156 13.11 -5.16 26.65
CA LYS A 156 12.46 -4.62 25.45
C LYS A 156 13.04 -3.27 25.00
N ARG A 157 13.37 -2.38 25.94
CA ARG A 157 13.93 -1.03 25.70
C ARG A 157 15.27 -1.01 24.97
N ILE A 158 15.94 -2.13 25.05
CA ILE A 158 17.20 -2.44 24.44
C ILE A 158 17.05 -2.56 22.91
N TYR A 159 15.92 -3.11 22.43
CA TYR A 159 15.68 -3.34 21.01
C TYR A 159 15.26 -2.08 20.23
N ASP A 160 14.56 -1.15 20.90
CA ASP A 160 13.92 0.01 20.24
C ASP A 160 14.89 1.16 19.90
N ASP A 161 16.13 1.17 20.40
CA ASP A 161 17.08 2.29 20.21
C ASP A 161 17.81 2.31 18.85
N THR A 162 17.53 1.33 18.00
CA THR A 162 18.30 1.06 16.79
C THR A 162 17.59 1.40 15.48
N ASP A 163 16.30 1.77 15.51
CA ASP A 163 15.45 1.83 14.30
C ASP A 163 15.04 3.25 13.83
N ASP A 164 15.19 4.30 14.63
CA ASP A 164 14.74 5.65 14.25
C ASP A 164 15.85 6.51 13.60
N MET A 165 16.30 6.10 12.40
CA MET A 165 16.89 7.05 11.44
C MET A 165 16.51 6.72 9.99
N MET A 166 15.66 7.61 9.44
CA MET A 166 15.42 7.94 8.02
C MET A 166 14.32 7.16 7.26
N SER A 167 13.13 7.75 7.15
CA SER A 167 12.77 8.66 6.03
C SER A 167 11.25 8.92 5.95
N ILE A 168 10.85 10.19 5.79
CA ILE A 168 9.51 10.60 5.33
C ILE A 168 9.68 11.76 4.35
N GLN A 169 9.09 11.61 3.16
CA GLN A 169 8.60 12.65 2.22
C GLN A 169 7.69 11.91 1.23
N GLU A 170 6.56 12.41 0.77
CA GLU A 170 5.75 13.59 1.04
C GLU A 170 4.38 13.27 0.40
N ALA A 171 3.28 13.73 0.99
CA ALA A 171 1.93 13.46 0.52
C ALA A 171 1.44 14.49 -0.52
N THR A 172 0.64 13.97 -1.44
CA THR A 172 -0.28 14.65 -2.37
C THR A 172 -1.33 15.52 -1.66
N GLU A 173 -1.90 16.51 -2.35
CA GLU A 173 -3.32 16.47 -2.78
C GLU A 173 -3.84 17.81 -3.34
N GLU A 174 -4.76 17.66 -4.29
CA GLU A 174 -5.52 18.67 -5.03
C GLU A 174 -6.76 19.21 -4.27
N GLU A 175 -7.16 20.43 -4.67
CA GLU A 175 -8.54 20.94 -4.87
C GLU A 175 -9.52 21.03 -3.66
N GLU A 176 -10.42 22.01 -3.48
CA GLU A 176 -10.85 23.26 -4.13
C GLU A 176 -11.97 23.80 -3.18
N LYS A 177 -12.14 25.07 -2.82
CA LYS A 177 -12.96 26.10 -3.51
C LYS A 177 -13.14 27.28 -2.55
N SER A 178 -13.17 28.51 -3.07
CA SER A 178 -14.34 29.40 -2.91
C SER A 178 -14.15 30.74 -3.65
N ILE A 179 -15.31 31.32 -4.02
CA ILE A 179 -15.59 32.76 -4.26
C ILE A 179 -15.40 33.30 -5.70
N ILE A 180 -16.50 33.18 -6.44
CA ILE A 180 -17.33 34.24 -7.04
C ILE A 180 -16.71 35.65 -7.24
N GLU A 181 -16.92 36.14 -8.47
CA GLU A 181 -16.97 37.53 -8.97
C GLU A 181 -15.68 38.27 -9.38
N ARG A 182 -15.45 38.33 -10.70
CA ARG A 182 -15.69 39.59 -11.46
C ARG A 182 -15.73 39.41 -12.98
N SER A 183 -16.63 40.21 -13.56
CA SER A 183 -16.68 40.78 -14.91
C SER A 183 -16.93 39.88 -16.14
N ARG A 184 -18.22 39.81 -16.50
CA ARG A 184 -18.81 40.19 -17.80
C ARG A 184 -17.84 40.47 -18.96
N LEU A 185 -18.13 39.91 -20.13
CA LEU A 185 -18.29 40.69 -21.37
C LEU A 185 -19.03 39.90 -22.46
N PHE A 186 -19.99 40.59 -23.11
CA PHE A 186 -20.65 40.30 -24.39
C PHE A 186 -21.67 39.16 -24.49
N SER A 187 -22.96 39.51 -24.59
CA SER A 187 -23.53 39.89 -25.90
C SER A 187 -25.02 40.23 -25.76
N ASP A 188 -25.34 41.52 -25.90
CA ASP A 188 -26.65 41.95 -26.36
C ASP A 188 -26.65 41.90 -27.89
N VAL A 189 -27.55 41.10 -28.47
CA VAL A 189 -28.09 41.34 -29.81
C VAL A 189 -29.60 41.26 -29.70
N SER A 190 -30.20 42.41 -29.96
CA SER A 190 -31.64 42.68 -29.93
C SER A 190 -32.33 42.02 -31.13
N THR A 191 -33.48 41.36 -30.89
CA THR A 191 -34.48 41.14 -31.94
C THR A 191 -35.89 41.34 -31.39
N VAL A 192 -36.41 42.54 -31.65
CA VAL A 192 -37.77 42.90 -32.09
C VAL A 192 -38.95 42.09 -31.51
N ASP A 193 -39.70 42.77 -30.64
CA ASP A 193 -41.06 42.41 -30.22
C ASP A 193 -42.01 42.44 -31.43
N VAL A 194 -42.54 41.29 -31.83
CA VAL A 194 -43.65 41.18 -32.78
C VAL A 194 -44.83 40.48 -32.10
N ASN A 195 -45.79 41.31 -31.66
CA ASN A 195 -47.22 41.05 -31.51
C ASN A 195 -47.68 39.68 -30.93
N LYS A 196 -47.67 39.54 -29.60
CA LYS A 196 -48.48 38.53 -28.87
C LYS A 196 -50.01 38.74 -28.99
N VAL A 197 -50.46 39.89 -29.50
CA VAL A 197 -51.87 40.33 -29.43
C VAL A 197 -52.76 39.72 -30.54
N GLN A 198 -52.21 39.26 -31.67
CA GLN A 198 -53.03 38.77 -32.80
C GLN A 198 -53.46 37.29 -32.69
N ILE A 199 -52.73 36.44 -31.96
CA ILE A 199 -53.02 34.99 -31.87
C ILE A 199 -54.21 34.70 -30.92
N LEU A 200 -54.30 35.41 -29.78
CA LEU A 200 -55.43 35.24 -28.86
C LEU A 200 -56.75 35.70 -29.48
N LEU A 201 -56.72 36.74 -30.32
CA LEU A 201 -57.90 37.25 -31.01
C LEU A 201 -58.40 36.25 -32.07
N LEU A 202 -57.49 35.59 -32.79
CA LEU A 202 -57.82 34.52 -33.75
C LEU A 202 -58.39 33.26 -33.06
N LEU A 203 -57.87 32.88 -31.89
CA LEU A 203 -58.39 31.77 -31.09
C LEU A 203 -59.81 32.04 -30.56
N SER A 204 -60.11 33.30 -30.22
CA SER A 204 -61.46 33.74 -29.81
C SER A 204 -62.52 33.57 -30.91
N MET A 205 -62.12 33.71 -32.18
CA MET A 205 -63.02 33.55 -33.32
C MET A 205 -63.36 32.08 -33.65
N ASN A 206 -62.54 31.14 -33.16
CA ASN A 206 -62.70 29.68 -33.35
C ASN A 206 -63.34 29.01 -32.11
N SER A 207 -64.02 29.80 -31.27
CA SER A 207 -64.68 29.35 -30.05
C SER A 207 -65.88 28.40 -30.27
N PRO A 208 -66.63 28.44 -31.39
CA PRO A 208 -67.70 27.46 -31.64
C PRO A 208 -67.18 26.02 -31.83
N GLU A 209 -65.98 25.85 -32.39
CA GLU A 209 -65.37 24.56 -32.74
C GLU A 209 -64.39 24.03 -31.67
N TRP A 210 -64.45 24.58 -30.44
CA TRP A 210 -63.50 24.28 -29.36
C TRP A 210 -63.38 22.79 -29.03
N ILE A 211 -64.45 22.00 -29.20
CA ILE A 211 -64.44 20.55 -29.00
C ILE A 211 -63.54 19.86 -30.01
N THR A 212 -63.60 20.26 -31.29
CA THR A 212 -62.77 19.70 -32.36
C THR A 212 -61.29 20.06 -32.17
N ILE A 213 -61.01 21.29 -31.74
CA ILE A 213 -59.66 21.75 -31.38
C ILE A 213 -59.12 20.94 -30.19
N LEU A 214 -59.94 20.74 -29.15
CA LEU A 214 -59.55 19.95 -27.98
C LEU A 214 -59.22 18.50 -28.36
N VAL A 215 -60.06 17.86 -29.18
CA VAL A 215 -59.83 16.50 -29.70
C VAL A 215 -58.55 16.45 -30.54
N GLY A 216 -58.31 17.44 -31.40
CA GLY A 216 -57.09 17.56 -32.19
C GLY A 216 -55.83 17.76 -31.33
N CYS A 217 -55.90 18.61 -30.30
CA CYS A 217 -54.80 18.83 -29.34
C CYS A 217 -54.48 17.56 -28.54
N ILE A 218 -55.50 16.82 -28.08
CA ILE A 218 -55.32 15.54 -27.38
C ILE A 218 -54.71 14.50 -28.33
N ALA A 219 -55.18 14.41 -29.58
CA ALA A 219 -54.63 13.51 -30.59
C ALA A 219 -53.16 13.87 -30.94
N CYS A 220 -52.83 15.15 -31.06
CA CYS A 220 -51.46 15.62 -31.27
C CYS A 220 -50.56 15.34 -30.06
N LEU A 221 -51.06 15.52 -28.83
CA LEU A 221 -50.34 15.16 -27.60
C LEU A 221 -50.06 13.66 -27.52
N LEU A 222 -51.06 12.83 -27.84
CA LEU A 222 -50.92 11.37 -27.84
C LEU A 222 -49.97 10.90 -28.95
N SER A 223 -50.08 11.44 -30.16
CA SER A 223 -49.19 11.13 -31.29
C SER A 223 -47.75 11.58 -31.03
N GLY A 224 -47.59 12.78 -30.47
CA GLY A 224 -46.30 13.34 -30.07
C GLY A 224 -45.64 12.60 -28.90
N ALA A 225 -46.42 11.97 -28.02
CA ALA A 225 -45.90 11.13 -26.93
C ALA A 225 -45.60 9.68 -27.37
N ALA A 226 -46.30 9.17 -28.39
CA ALA A 226 -46.11 7.81 -28.90
C ALA A 226 -44.75 7.61 -29.59
N GLN A 227 -44.27 8.61 -30.35
CA GLN A 227 -42.98 8.50 -31.04
C GLN A 227 -41.76 8.44 -30.09
N PRO A 228 -41.63 9.31 -29.07
CA PRO A 228 -40.59 9.20 -28.05
C PRO A 228 -40.65 7.88 -27.26
N LEU A 229 -41.86 7.37 -26.97
CA LEU A 229 -42.03 6.12 -26.23
C LEU A 229 -41.57 4.91 -27.06
N LEU A 230 -41.94 4.84 -28.35
CA LEU A 230 -41.49 3.78 -29.25
C LEU A 230 -39.98 3.84 -29.50
N ALA A 231 -39.44 5.04 -29.70
CA ALA A 231 -37.99 5.25 -29.82
C ALA A 231 -37.25 4.85 -28.54
N PHE A 232 -37.80 5.18 -27.36
CA PHE A 232 -37.25 4.77 -26.07
C PHE A 232 -37.25 3.25 -25.90
N LEU A 233 -38.36 2.58 -26.23
CA LEU A 233 -38.47 1.12 -26.14
C LEU A 233 -37.50 0.41 -27.10
N PHE A 234 -37.39 0.90 -28.34
CA PHE A 234 -36.47 0.35 -29.34
C PHE A 234 -34.99 0.60 -28.99
N ALA A 235 -34.65 1.81 -28.53
CA ALA A 235 -33.31 2.12 -28.05
C ALA A 235 -32.95 1.23 -26.85
N LYS A 236 -33.89 1.03 -25.91
CA LYS A 236 -33.69 0.15 -24.76
C LYS A 236 -33.47 -1.30 -25.18
N THR A 237 -34.21 -1.84 -26.15
CA THR A 237 -34.01 -3.24 -26.58
C THR A 237 -32.69 -3.46 -27.30
N VAL A 238 -32.24 -2.50 -28.13
CA VAL A 238 -30.93 -2.55 -28.80
C VAL A 238 -29.78 -2.37 -27.81
N ASP A 239 -29.88 -1.42 -26.88
CA ASP A 239 -28.90 -1.19 -25.81
C ASP A 239 -28.77 -2.42 -24.89
N TYR A 240 -29.89 -3.05 -24.51
CA TYR A 240 -29.87 -4.14 -23.52
C TYR A 240 -29.33 -5.48 -24.05
N THR A 241 -29.30 -5.73 -25.37
CA THR A 241 -29.13 -7.12 -25.85
C THR A 241 -27.90 -7.38 -26.71
N ALA A 242 -27.61 -6.60 -27.76
CA ALA A 242 -26.49 -6.93 -28.66
C ALA A 242 -25.19 -6.23 -28.27
N PHE A 243 -25.21 -4.90 -28.14
CA PHE A 243 -24.01 -4.10 -27.87
C PHE A 243 -23.55 -4.19 -26.41
N ALA A 244 -24.46 -4.35 -25.45
CA ALA A 244 -24.09 -4.62 -24.07
C ALA A 244 -23.36 -5.97 -23.90
N ILE A 245 -23.82 -7.03 -24.59
CA ILE A 245 -23.16 -8.35 -24.56
C ILE A 245 -21.81 -8.31 -25.28
N ALA A 246 -21.73 -7.65 -26.44
CA ALA A 246 -20.45 -7.49 -27.16
C ALA A 246 -19.44 -6.67 -26.34
N GLY A 247 -19.90 -5.57 -25.73
CA GLY A 247 -19.09 -4.69 -24.89
C GLY A 247 -18.56 -5.38 -23.63
N SER A 248 -19.41 -6.12 -22.91
CA SER A 248 -19.00 -6.88 -21.72
C SER A 248 -18.00 -7.99 -22.04
N LYS A 249 -18.16 -8.70 -23.17
CA LYS A 249 -17.17 -9.69 -23.64
C LYS A 249 -15.83 -9.03 -23.99
N LEU A 250 -15.85 -7.86 -24.63
CA LEU A 250 -14.63 -7.10 -24.92
C LEU A 250 -13.92 -6.68 -23.63
N MET A 251 -14.66 -6.12 -22.67
CA MET A 251 -14.13 -5.76 -21.35
C MET A 251 -13.48 -6.94 -20.65
N GLN A 252 -14.14 -8.11 -20.65
CA GLN A 252 -13.58 -9.32 -20.06
C GLN A 252 -12.24 -9.68 -20.70
N ARG A 253 -12.14 -9.62 -22.04
CA ARG A 253 -10.89 -9.89 -22.77
C ARG A 253 -9.80 -8.87 -22.44
N ILE A 254 -10.13 -7.59 -22.40
CA ILE A 254 -9.19 -6.51 -22.03
C ILE A 254 -8.67 -6.75 -20.62
N ARG A 255 -9.55 -7.02 -19.64
CA ARG A 255 -9.16 -7.28 -18.25
C ARG A 255 -8.28 -8.52 -18.12
N LEU A 256 -8.64 -9.62 -18.78
CA LEU A 256 -7.83 -10.85 -18.77
C LEU A 256 -6.47 -10.62 -19.41
N LYS A 257 -6.40 -9.91 -20.55
CA LYS A 257 -5.14 -9.59 -21.22
C LYS A 257 -4.29 -8.63 -20.38
N ALA A 258 -4.89 -7.60 -19.79
CA ALA A 258 -4.21 -6.63 -18.92
C ALA A 258 -3.66 -7.30 -17.67
N PHE A 259 -4.48 -8.11 -16.99
CA PHE A 259 -4.04 -8.88 -15.84
C PHE A 259 -2.92 -9.85 -16.20
N GLY A 260 -3.04 -10.56 -17.33
CA GLY A 260 -1.97 -11.39 -17.86
C GLY A 260 -0.67 -10.62 -18.12
N CYS A 261 -0.75 -9.43 -18.74
CA CYS A 261 0.42 -8.57 -18.97
C CYS A 261 1.01 -8.03 -17.68
N LEU A 262 0.20 -7.70 -16.65
CA LEU A 262 0.67 -7.28 -15.34
C LEU A 262 1.49 -8.37 -14.66
N LEU A 263 1.05 -9.63 -14.71
CA LEU A 263 1.78 -10.76 -14.12
C LEU A 263 3.15 -11.01 -14.79
N ARG A 264 3.33 -10.57 -16.04
CA ARG A 264 4.62 -10.66 -16.75
C ARG A 264 5.65 -9.65 -16.28
N GLN A 265 5.21 -8.55 -15.67
CA GLN A 265 6.08 -7.43 -15.33
C GLN A 265 7.02 -7.76 -14.16
N GLU A 266 8.26 -7.27 -14.25
CA GLU A 266 9.24 -7.37 -13.18
C GLU A 266 8.86 -6.53 -11.95
N VAL A 267 9.46 -6.81 -10.79
CA VAL A 267 9.16 -6.09 -9.53
C VAL A 267 9.43 -4.58 -9.65
N ALA A 268 10.46 -4.18 -10.40
CA ALA A 268 10.78 -2.78 -10.67
C ALA A 268 9.64 -1.99 -11.36
N TYR A 269 8.72 -2.67 -12.05
CA TYR A 269 7.50 -2.04 -12.58
C TYR A 269 6.56 -1.61 -11.45
N PHE A 270 6.41 -2.43 -10.41
CA PHE A 270 5.50 -2.22 -9.28
C PHE A 270 6.07 -1.28 -8.21
N ASP A 271 7.39 -1.09 -8.16
CA ASP A 271 8.01 -0.09 -7.28
C ASP A 271 7.69 1.35 -7.67
N ARG A 272 7.25 1.57 -8.91
CA ARG A 272 6.91 2.90 -9.41
C ARG A 272 5.61 3.37 -8.74
N PRO A 273 5.56 4.60 -8.20
CA PRO A 273 4.36 5.13 -7.54
C PRO A 273 3.13 5.07 -8.43
N GLU A 274 3.30 5.29 -9.74
CA GLU A 274 2.25 5.27 -10.75
C GLU A 274 1.65 3.86 -10.94
N ASN A 275 2.33 2.82 -10.48
CA ASN A 275 1.95 1.42 -10.59
C ASN A 275 1.69 0.79 -9.21
N SER A 276 1.35 1.61 -8.22
CA SER A 276 0.85 1.10 -6.94
C SER A 276 -0.36 0.18 -7.12
N SER A 277 -0.57 -0.72 -6.17
CA SER A 277 -1.71 -1.67 -6.20
C SER A 277 -3.07 -0.98 -6.36
N GLY A 278 -3.24 0.17 -5.70
CA GLY A 278 -4.43 1.03 -5.84
C GLY A 278 -4.59 1.59 -7.25
N ALA A 279 -3.52 2.18 -7.82
CA ALA A 279 -3.55 2.73 -9.17
C ALA A 279 -3.84 1.65 -10.23
N ILE A 280 -3.23 0.47 -10.11
CA ILE A 280 -3.48 -0.66 -11.00
C ILE A 280 -4.93 -1.14 -10.87
N CYS A 281 -5.49 -1.22 -9.66
CA CYS A 281 -6.87 -1.62 -9.43
C CYS A 281 -7.87 -0.65 -10.09
N VAL A 282 -7.61 0.65 -9.96
CA VAL A 282 -8.38 1.69 -10.66
C VAL A 282 -8.28 1.48 -12.16
N ARG A 283 -7.08 1.40 -12.75
CA ARG A 283 -6.90 1.18 -14.20
C ARG A 283 -7.61 -0.08 -14.70
N LEU A 284 -7.48 -1.21 -14.01
CA LEU A 284 -8.10 -2.48 -14.42
C LEU A 284 -9.64 -2.43 -14.37
N SER A 285 -10.19 -1.62 -13.45
CA SER A 285 -11.64 -1.46 -13.30
C SER A 285 -12.22 -0.40 -14.24
N SER A 286 -11.71 0.84 -14.19
CA SER A 286 -12.23 2.02 -14.91
C SER A 286 -11.86 2.05 -16.38
N ASN A 287 -10.61 1.72 -16.76
CA ASN A 287 -10.17 1.89 -18.14
C ASN A 287 -10.83 0.87 -19.05
N ALA A 288 -10.98 -0.38 -18.59
CA ALA A 288 -11.70 -1.42 -19.31
C ALA A 288 -13.20 -1.09 -19.53
N LEU A 289 -13.82 -0.36 -18.59
CA LEU A 289 -15.19 0.17 -18.74
C LEU A 289 -15.24 1.26 -19.81
N ALA A 290 -14.27 2.17 -19.81
CA ALA A 290 -14.23 3.27 -20.77
C ALA A 290 -14.09 2.75 -22.22
N VAL A 291 -13.19 1.78 -22.48
CA VAL A 291 -12.98 1.22 -23.82
C VAL A 291 -14.22 0.50 -24.37
N GLN A 292 -15.01 -0.16 -23.52
CA GLN A 292 -16.26 -0.80 -23.93
C GLN A 292 -17.24 0.23 -24.53
N GLU A 293 -17.37 1.39 -23.89
CA GLU A 293 -18.34 2.40 -24.29
C GLU A 293 -17.99 2.99 -25.67
N THR A 294 -16.69 3.19 -25.96
CA THR A 294 -16.24 3.75 -27.25
C THR A 294 -16.63 2.87 -28.43
N VAL A 295 -16.43 1.55 -28.34
CA VAL A 295 -16.70 0.64 -29.46
C VAL A 295 -18.20 0.52 -29.71
N ALA A 296 -18.99 0.36 -28.64
CA ALA A 296 -20.43 0.24 -28.74
C ALA A 296 -21.08 1.53 -29.28
N TYR A 297 -20.75 2.69 -28.69
CA TYR A 297 -21.31 3.95 -29.14
C TYR A 297 -20.73 4.37 -30.49
N GLY A 298 -19.43 4.20 -30.73
CA GLY A 298 -18.78 4.62 -31.98
C GLY A 298 -19.39 3.94 -33.21
N ILE A 299 -19.61 2.63 -33.16
CA ILE A 299 -20.26 1.88 -34.25
C ILE A 299 -21.71 2.37 -34.43
N PHE A 300 -22.44 2.59 -33.33
CA PHE A 300 -23.80 3.14 -33.38
C PHE A 300 -23.84 4.50 -34.08
N TRP A 301 -22.95 5.43 -33.72
CA TRP A 301 -22.86 6.77 -34.34
C TRP A 301 -22.54 6.70 -35.83
N ILE A 302 -21.61 5.83 -36.24
CA ILE A 302 -21.25 5.66 -37.64
C ILE A 302 -22.44 5.13 -38.44
N LEU A 303 -23.11 4.08 -37.94
CA LEU A 303 -24.29 3.51 -38.60
C LEU A 303 -25.41 4.54 -38.70
N ASP A 304 -25.66 5.31 -37.63
CA ASP A 304 -26.69 6.35 -37.59
C ASP A 304 -26.46 7.44 -38.66
N ILE A 305 -25.22 7.93 -38.78
CA ILE A 305 -24.83 8.91 -39.80
C ILE A 305 -25.06 8.36 -41.22
N TYR A 306 -24.68 7.10 -41.48
CA TYR A 306 -24.90 6.48 -42.79
C TYR A 306 -26.37 6.25 -43.11
N THR A 307 -27.19 5.84 -42.13
CA THR A 307 -28.64 5.73 -42.32
C THR A 307 -29.27 7.08 -42.63
N LEU A 308 -28.85 8.15 -41.94
CA LEU A 308 -29.33 9.50 -42.21
C LEU A 308 -28.92 9.95 -43.63
N ALA A 309 -27.65 9.76 -44.00
CA ALA A 309 -27.17 10.08 -45.34
C ALA A 309 -27.93 9.32 -46.44
N PHE A 310 -28.21 8.03 -46.22
CA PHE A 310 -29.01 7.22 -47.14
C PHE A 310 -30.45 7.71 -47.26
N MET A 311 -31.09 8.07 -46.14
CA MET A 311 -32.44 8.66 -46.16
C MET A 311 -32.49 9.94 -46.99
N TYR A 312 -31.52 10.85 -46.81
CA TYR A 312 -31.41 12.07 -47.62
C TYR A 312 -31.22 11.77 -49.11
N TRP A 313 -30.30 10.86 -49.44
CA TRP A 313 -30.04 10.46 -50.83
C TRP A 313 -31.29 9.88 -51.50
N ARG A 314 -31.99 8.96 -50.83
CA ARG A 314 -33.20 8.33 -51.39
C ARG A 314 -34.35 9.32 -51.52
N ALA A 315 -34.51 10.23 -50.56
CA ALA A 315 -35.53 11.27 -50.59
C ALA A 315 -35.32 12.25 -51.76
N LEU A 316 -34.08 12.67 -52.00
CA LEU A 316 -33.72 13.50 -53.16
C LEU A 316 -34.06 12.80 -54.48
N ALA A 317 -33.70 11.51 -54.61
CA ALA A 317 -34.00 10.72 -55.81
C ALA A 317 -35.52 10.54 -56.07
N LEU A 318 -36.38 10.61 -55.03
CA LEU A 318 -37.84 10.56 -55.17
C LEU A 318 -38.45 11.90 -55.58
N VAL A 319 -37.82 13.00 -55.15
CA VAL A 319 -38.19 14.36 -55.57
C VAL A 319 -37.86 14.59 -57.04
N GLU A 320 -36.70 14.13 -57.51
CA GLU A 320 -36.32 14.22 -58.93
C GLU A 320 -37.31 13.49 -59.85
N LYS A 321 -37.95 12.42 -59.36
CA LYS A 321 -38.97 11.67 -60.09
C LYS A 321 -40.39 12.26 -59.97
N ASN A 322 -40.57 13.38 -59.27
CA ASN A 322 -41.87 13.98 -58.94
C ASN A 322 -42.86 13.03 -58.23
N GLU A 323 -42.38 11.94 -57.61
CA GLU A 323 -43.22 11.02 -56.84
C GLU A 323 -43.60 11.59 -55.47
N ILE A 324 -42.78 12.53 -54.96
CA ILE A 324 -42.92 13.16 -53.64
C ILE A 324 -42.68 14.67 -53.76
N THR A 325 -43.51 15.48 -53.11
CA THR A 325 -43.33 16.93 -53.00
C THR A 325 -42.13 17.29 -52.12
N SER A 326 -41.39 18.35 -52.49
CA SER A 326 -40.22 18.82 -51.72
C SER A 326 -40.54 19.11 -50.25
N ASN A 327 -41.75 19.57 -49.93
CA ASN A 327 -42.24 19.76 -48.56
C ASN A 327 -42.33 18.45 -47.76
N SER A 328 -42.73 17.36 -48.40
CA SER A 328 -42.88 16.05 -47.76
C SER A 328 -41.50 15.46 -47.40
N VAL A 329 -40.47 15.74 -48.20
CA VAL A 329 -39.08 15.39 -47.88
C VAL A 329 -38.58 16.19 -46.69
N ILE A 330 -38.80 17.51 -46.67
CA ILE A 330 -38.42 18.35 -45.53
C ILE A 330 -39.12 17.87 -44.25
N MET A 331 -40.40 17.49 -44.33
CA MET A 331 -41.19 16.97 -43.20
C MET A 331 -40.65 15.63 -42.67
N VAL A 332 -40.38 14.64 -43.53
CA VAL A 332 -39.84 13.33 -43.10
C VAL A 332 -38.43 13.46 -42.54
N CYS A 333 -37.58 14.26 -43.18
CA CYS A 333 -36.22 14.50 -42.70
C CYS A 333 -36.18 15.31 -41.40
N SER A 334 -37.08 16.30 -41.22
CA SER A 334 -37.15 17.08 -39.98
C SER A 334 -37.72 16.27 -38.82
N LEU A 335 -38.75 15.44 -39.04
CA LEU A 335 -39.25 14.51 -38.03
C LEU A 335 -38.18 13.51 -37.59
N ALA A 336 -37.46 12.89 -38.53
CA ALA A 336 -36.33 12.02 -38.22
C ALA A 336 -35.22 12.78 -37.46
N GLY A 337 -34.92 14.01 -37.88
CA GLY A 337 -33.95 14.89 -37.21
C GLY A 337 -34.34 15.25 -35.77
N PHE A 338 -35.62 15.50 -35.50
CA PHE A 338 -36.12 15.77 -34.14
C PHE A 338 -36.13 14.52 -33.26
N SER A 339 -36.45 13.34 -33.81
CA SER A 339 -36.30 12.06 -33.10
C SER A 339 -34.85 11.80 -32.69
N ILE A 340 -33.89 12.14 -33.58
CA ILE A 340 -32.46 12.05 -33.30
C ILE A 340 -32.03 13.07 -32.24
N GLN A 341 -32.57 14.29 -32.24
CA GLN A 341 -32.28 15.28 -31.19
C GLN A 341 -32.77 14.85 -29.80
N ALA A 342 -33.94 14.20 -29.71
CA ALA A 342 -34.42 13.63 -28.46
C ALA A 342 -33.50 12.49 -27.95
N LEU A 343 -32.91 11.71 -28.86
CA LEU A 343 -31.92 10.68 -28.55
C LEU A 343 -30.55 11.28 -28.15
N ARG A 344 -30.17 12.43 -28.70
CA ARG A 344 -28.92 13.15 -28.41
C ARG A 344 -28.83 13.71 -26.98
N VAL A 345 -29.96 13.99 -26.31
CA VAL A 345 -29.96 14.41 -24.89
C VAL A 345 -29.46 13.28 -23.98
N VAL A 346 -29.63 12.01 -24.39
CA VAL A 346 -29.02 10.84 -23.72
C VAL A 346 -27.53 10.70 -24.07
N GLY A 347 -27.11 11.28 -25.21
CA GLY A 347 -25.74 11.33 -25.74
C GLY A 347 -24.85 12.47 -25.25
N MET A 348 -25.25 13.25 -24.22
CA MET A 348 -24.41 14.25 -23.50
C MET A 348 -23.28 13.58 -22.68
N LYS A 349 -22.53 12.68 -23.32
CA LYS A 349 -21.39 11.92 -22.80
C LYS A 349 -20.17 12.05 -23.74
N SER A 350 -20.10 13.09 -24.56
CA SER A 350 -18.96 13.34 -25.47
C SER A 350 -17.61 13.40 -24.73
N TRP A 351 -17.57 13.88 -23.48
CA TRP A 351 -16.36 13.85 -22.63
C TRP A 351 -15.85 12.42 -22.39
N ARG A 352 -16.72 11.41 -22.38
CA ARG A 352 -16.36 10.01 -22.13
C ARG A 352 -15.63 9.37 -23.30
N VAL A 353 -15.84 9.87 -24.53
CA VAL A 353 -15.11 9.38 -25.71
C VAL A 353 -13.63 9.75 -25.60
N ALA A 354 -13.30 11.01 -25.27
CA ALA A 354 -11.91 11.43 -25.06
C ALA A 354 -11.24 10.67 -23.91
N ALA A 355 -11.93 10.55 -22.76
CA ALA A 355 -11.44 9.77 -21.62
C ALA A 355 -11.22 8.29 -21.97
N SER A 356 -12.06 7.70 -22.82
CA SER A 356 -11.93 6.31 -23.24
C SER A 356 -10.78 6.04 -24.21
N ILE A 357 -10.42 7.02 -25.04
CA ILE A 357 -9.23 6.93 -25.92
C ILE A 357 -7.97 6.93 -25.05
N SER A 358 -7.85 7.88 -24.12
CA SER A 358 -6.73 7.92 -23.18
C SER A 358 -6.62 6.64 -22.33
N ALA A 359 -7.75 6.12 -21.85
CA ALA A 359 -7.80 4.84 -21.15
C ALA A 359 -7.40 3.63 -22.03
N ALA A 360 -7.71 3.67 -23.33
CA ALA A 360 -7.28 2.66 -24.28
C ALA A 360 -5.78 2.71 -24.50
N GLU A 361 -5.21 3.90 -24.70
CA GLU A 361 -3.76 4.12 -24.85
C GLU A 361 -2.99 3.54 -23.66
N GLU A 362 -3.39 3.82 -22.43
CA GLU A 362 -2.75 3.24 -21.23
C GLU A 362 -2.80 1.69 -21.22
N CYS A 363 -3.90 1.10 -21.70
CA CYS A 363 -4.04 -0.35 -21.80
C CYS A 363 -3.13 -0.93 -22.88
N PHE A 364 -3.01 -0.26 -24.03
CA PHE A 364 -2.12 -0.68 -25.12
C PHE A 364 -0.65 -0.51 -24.74
N ASP A 365 -0.28 0.57 -24.05
CA ASP A 365 1.06 0.76 -23.50
C ASP A 365 1.47 -0.42 -22.60
N LEU A 366 0.55 -0.90 -21.75
CA LEU A 366 0.78 -2.10 -20.94
C LEU A 366 0.88 -3.37 -21.79
N PHE A 367 0.08 -3.52 -22.85
CA PHE A 367 0.11 -4.69 -23.72
C PHE A 367 1.39 -4.78 -24.55
N ASP A 368 1.92 -3.64 -24.97
CA ASP A 368 3.09 -3.54 -25.84
C ASP A 368 4.40 -3.47 -25.03
N ARG A 369 4.33 -3.15 -23.73
CA ARG A 369 5.49 -3.18 -22.83
C ARG A 369 6.07 -4.59 -22.73
N LYS A 370 7.32 -4.72 -23.19
CA LYS A 370 8.14 -5.91 -22.94
C LYS A 370 8.89 -5.74 -21.60
N PRO A 371 8.66 -6.62 -20.61
CA PRO A 371 9.36 -6.56 -19.34
C PRO A 371 10.84 -6.87 -19.52
N ALA A 372 11.69 -6.28 -18.67
CA ALA A 372 13.11 -6.62 -18.65
C ALA A 372 13.34 -8.06 -18.18
N ILE A 373 12.49 -8.50 -17.25
CA ILE A 373 12.46 -9.86 -16.72
C ILE A 373 11.04 -10.38 -16.90
N ASP A 374 10.80 -11.24 -17.88
CA ASP A 374 9.48 -11.83 -18.12
C ASP A 374 9.22 -13.00 -17.16
N ASN A 375 8.38 -12.77 -16.15
CA ASN A 375 8.05 -13.77 -15.13
C ASN A 375 7.30 -14.99 -15.67
N THR A 376 6.72 -14.90 -16.87
CA THR A 376 5.94 -16.00 -17.49
C THR A 376 6.71 -16.75 -18.56
N SER A 377 7.93 -16.29 -18.88
CA SER A 377 8.73 -16.91 -19.93
C SER A 377 9.21 -18.31 -19.50
N GLY A 378 9.03 -19.28 -20.40
CA GLY A 378 9.61 -20.61 -20.31
C GLY A 378 11.05 -20.68 -20.87
N GLU A 379 11.61 -19.55 -21.30
CA GLU A 379 12.97 -19.50 -21.86
C GLU A 379 14.05 -19.56 -20.77
N GLY A 380 15.26 -19.95 -21.17
CA GLY A 380 16.42 -20.07 -20.29
C GLY A 380 16.82 -21.51 -20.00
N GLN A 381 18.03 -21.68 -19.49
CA GLN A 381 18.56 -23.00 -19.15
C GLN A 381 18.05 -23.46 -17.79
N GLU A 382 17.74 -24.75 -17.66
CA GLU A 382 17.54 -25.43 -16.40
C GLU A 382 18.78 -26.28 -16.09
N LEU A 383 19.29 -26.20 -14.85
CA LEU A 383 20.43 -27.02 -14.44
C LEU A 383 19.94 -28.39 -13.96
N VAL A 384 20.56 -29.45 -14.46
CA VAL A 384 20.20 -30.84 -14.09
C VAL A 384 20.72 -31.18 -12.69
N ASP A 385 21.94 -30.76 -12.37
CA ASP A 385 22.58 -30.99 -11.07
C ASP A 385 22.84 -29.65 -10.36
N PHE A 386 21.80 -29.12 -9.72
CA PHE A 386 21.89 -27.88 -8.95
C PHE A 386 22.36 -28.19 -7.51
N ARG A 387 23.61 -27.81 -7.24
CA ARG A 387 24.29 -27.98 -5.96
C ARG A 387 24.08 -26.79 -5.03
N GLY A 388 23.75 -25.63 -5.58
CA GLY A 388 23.47 -24.42 -4.80
C GLY A 388 24.71 -23.62 -4.43
N ASP A 389 25.74 -23.60 -5.30
CA ASP A 389 26.85 -22.64 -5.23
C ASP A 389 26.37 -21.26 -5.71
N ILE A 390 26.62 -20.22 -4.93
CA ILE A 390 26.16 -18.85 -5.21
C ILE A 390 27.35 -17.91 -5.19
N LYS A 391 27.63 -17.26 -6.33
CA LYS A 391 28.76 -16.35 -6.45
C LYS A 391 28.36 -15.00 -7.06
N PHE A 392 28.61 -13.93 -6.31
CA PHE A 392 28.57 -12.55 -6.79
C PHE A 392 29.98 -12.15 -7.22
N ASP A 393 30.14 -11.74 -8.48
CA ASP A 393 31.42 -11.29 -9.02
C ASP A 393 31.35 -9.85 -9.54
N GLN A 394 32.04 -8.95 -8.83
CA GLN A 394 32.16 -7.52 -9.15
C GLN A 394 30.80 -6.85 -9.41
N VAL A 395 29.79 -7.24 -8.63
CA VAL A 395 28.40 -6.81 -8.85
C VAL A 395 28.23 -5.34 -8.49
N LYS A 396 27.63 -4.58 -9.40
CA LYS A 396 27.12 -3.23 -9.14
C LYS A 396 25.61 -3.25 -9.29
N PHE A 397 24.92 -2.66 -8.33
CA PHE A 397 23.47 -2.58 -8.36
C PHE A 397 22.95 -1.23 -7.88
N ILE A 398 21.96 -0.73 -8.60
CA ILE A 398 21.25 0.52 -8.37
C ILE A 398 19.76 0.24 -8.60
N TYR A 399 18.90 0.62 -7.66
CA TYR A 399 17.45 0.49 -7.86
C TYR A 399 16.98 1.41 -8.99
N PRO A 400 16.16 0.93 -9.95
CA PRO A 400 15.68 1.76 -11.06
C PRO A 400 14.90 3.02 -10.62
N THR A 401 14.19 2.93 -9.50
CA THR A 401 13.43 4.05 -8.91
C THR A 401 14.32 5.07 -8.20
N ARG A 402 15.56 4.71 -7.85
CA ARG A 402 16.53 5.58 -7.16
C ARG A 402 17.90 5.51 -7.84
N PRO A 403 18.04 6.09 -9.05
CA PRO A 403 19.23 5.94 -9.88
C PRO A 403 20.50 6.58 -9.29
N THR A 404 20.36 7.48 -8.31
CA THR A 404 21.47 8.20 -7.67
C THR A 404 22.13 7.42 -6.53
N SER A 405 21.41 6.49 -5.90
CA SER A 405 21.92 5.73 -4.76
C SER A 405 22.49 4.38 -5.19
N ILE A 406 23.81 4.24 -5.16
CA ILE A 406 24.49 2.96 -5.40
C ILE A 406 24.38 2.11 -4.13
N ILE A 407 23.71 0.96 -4.23
CA ILE A 407 23.52 0.06 -3.08
C ILE A 407 24.65 -0.95 -2.98
N LEU A 408 25.01 -1.58 -4.11
CA LEU A 408 26.14 -2.50 -4.20
C LEU A 408 27.14 -1.95 -5.22
N ASN A 409 28.43 -1.92 -4.87
CA ASN A 409 29.49 -1.42 -5.73
C ASN A 409 30.65 -2.41 -5.76
N LYS A 410 30.96 -3.00 -6.92
CA LYS A 410 32.03 -4.02 -7.05
C LYS A 410 31.94 -5.12 -5.97
N PHE A 411 30.71 -5.51 -5.63
CA PHE A 411 30.43 -6.46 -4.57
C PHE A 411 30.91 -7.86 -4.97
N GLN A 412 31.63 -8.52 -4.07
CA GLN A 412 32.12 -9.89 -4.23
C GLN A 412 31.72 -10.71 -3.01
N PHE A 413 31.08 -11.84 -3.26
CA PHE A 413 30.56 -12.70 -2.22
C PHE A 413 30.38 -14.11 -2.76
N ASN A 414 30.67 -15.12 -1.96
CA ASN A 414 30.56 -16.52 -2.37
C ASN A 414 29.98 -17.36 -1.24
N ILE A 415 29.02 -18.22 -1.57
CA ILE A 415 28.42 -19.21 -0.68
C ILE A 415 28.59 -20.58 -1.31
N LYS A 416 29.25 -21.49 -0.60
CA LYS A 416 29.45 -22.86 -1.07
C LYS A 416 28.17 -23.69 -0.91
N PRO A 417 27.99 -24.76 -1.72
CA PRO A 417 26.94 -25.75 -1.53
C PRO A 417 26.85 -26.25 -0.07
N GLY A 418 25.64 -26.29 0.50
CA GLY A 418 25.40 -26.77 1.86
C GLY A 418 25.83 -25.81 2.98
N GLN A 419 26.47 -24.68 2.64
CA GLN A 419 26.99 -23.73 3.62
C GLN A 419 25.88 -22.83 4.18
N ARG A 420 25.92 -22.56 5.49
CA ARG A 420 25.10 -21.54 6.16
C ARG A 420 25.89 -20.25 6.30
N VAL A 421 25.39 -19.20 5.66
CA VAL A 421 26.03 -17.88 5.70
C VAL A 421 25.09 -16.85 6.30
N ALA A 422 25.54 -16.17 7.34
CA ALA A 422 24.85 -15.04 7.92
C ALA A 422 25.34 -13.71 7.30
N LEU A 423 24.40 -12.84 6.92
CA LEU A 423 24.67 -11.45 6.57
C LEU A 423 24.25 -10.54 7.73
N VAL A 424 25.20 -9.77 8.25
CA VAL A 424 25.00 -8.84 9.36
C VAL A 424 25.46 -7.45 8.94
N GLY A 425 24.75 -6.40 9.35
CA GLY A 425 25.11 -5.04 9.00
C GLY A 425 24.05 -4.04 9.42
N THR A 426 24.35 -2.75 9.30
CA THR A 426 23.41 -1.65 9.62
C THR A 426 22.18 -1.69 8.71
N SER A 427 21.09 -1.03 9.13
CA SER A 427 19.93 -0.86 8.24
C SER A 427 20.34 -0.11 6.97
N GLY A 428 19.79 -0.52 5.82
CA GLY A 428 20.09 0.10 4.52
C GLY A 428 21.45 -0.25 3.88
N CYS A 429 22.27 -1.14 4.46
CA CYS A 429 23.57 -1.49 3.87
C CYS A 429 23.50 -2.44 2.65
N GLY A 430 22.31 -2.92 2.26
CA GLY A 430 22.08 -3.76 1.08
C GLY A 430 21.80 -5.24 1.35
N LYS A 431 21.50 -5.63 2.60
CA LYS A 431 21.26 -7.05 2.98
C LYS A 431 20.09 -7.66 2.20
N SER A 432 18.89 -7.09 2.31
CA SER A 432 17.70 -7.59 1.61
C SER A 432 17.82 -7.47 0.10
N THR A 433 18.60 -6.51 -0.41
CA THR A 433 18.92 -6.38 -1.84
C THR A 433 19.62 -7.63 -2.39
N ILE A 434 20.49 -8.28 -1.61
CA ILE A 434 21.15 -9.54 -2.03
C ILE A 434 20.11 -10.64 -2.24
N ILE A 435 19.14 -10.79 -1.34
CA ILE A 435 18.03 -11.73 -1.50
C ILE A 435 17.19 -11.40 -2.73
N GLN A 436 16.84 -10.12 -2.94
CA GLN A 436 16.05 -9.69 -4.08
C GLN A 436 16.75 -9.94 -5.43
N LEU A 437 18.09 -9.85 -5.47
CA LEU A 437 18.88 -10.21 -6.65
C LEU A 437 18.93 -11.73 -6.87
N LEU A 438 18.99 -12.54 -5.81
CA LEU A 438 18.93 -14.01 -5.91
C LEU A 438 17.57 -14.50 -6.40
N GLU A 439 16.48 -13.89 -5.92
CA GLU A 439 15.11 -14.13 -6.41
C GLU A 439 14.86 -13.57 -7.84
N ARG A 440 15.88 -12.90 -8.40
CA ARG A 440 15.85 -12.24 -9.70
C ARG A 440 14.63 -11.32 -9.82
N PHE A 441 14.33 -10.57 -8.76
CA PHE A 441 13.37 -9.45 -8.80
C PHE A 441 13.95 -8.26 -9.55
N TYR A 442 15.28 -8.15 -9.55
CA TYR A 442 16.06 -7.22 -10.35
C TYR A 442 17.26 -7.94 -10.95
N ASP A 443 17.70 -7.47 -12.11
CA ASP A 443 19.00 -7.85 -12.67
C ASP A 443 20.08 -6.89 -12.18
N VAL A 444 21.32 -7.38 -12.12
CA VAL A 444 22.49 -6.57 -11.77
C VAL A 444 22.79 -5.53 -12.85
N THR A 445 23.22 -4.33 -12.46
CA THR A 445 23.57 -3.24 -13.40
C THR A 445 24.89 -3.53 -14.11
N SER A 446 25.88 -4.07 -13.40
CA SER A 446 27.13 -4.58 -13.97
C SER A 446 27.69 -5.71 -13.12
N GLY A 447 28.61 -6.50 -13.68
CA GLY A 447 29.11 -7.71 -13.02
C GLY A 447 28.23 -8.93 -13.33
N GLN A 448 28.42 -10.00 -12.55
CA GLN A 448 27.73 -11.27 -12.75
C GLN A 448 27.28 -11.87 -11.41
N LEU A 449 26.09 -12.45 -11.41
CA LEU A 449 25.58 -13.30 -10.34
C LEU A 449 25.47 -14.71 -10.89
N LEU A 450 26.29 -15.62 -10.38
CA LEU A 450 26.45 -16.98 -10.87
C LEU A 450 25.79 -17.96 -9.89
N LEU A 451 24.97 -18.86 -10.43
CA LEU A 451 24.44 -20.04 -9.73
C LEU A 451 25.10 -21.29 -10.35
N ASP A 452 25.86 -22.05 -9.56
CA ASP A 452 26.70 -23.17 -10.02
C ASP A 452 27.56 -22.84 -11.26
N GLY A 453 28.05 -21.59 -11.32
CA GLY A 453 28.92 -21.10 -12.41
C GLY A 453 28.18 -20.55 -13.64
N VAL A 454 26.85 -20.62 -13.69
CA VAL A 454 26.03 -20.05 -14.79
C VAL A 454 25.40 -18.75 -14.34
N ASP A 455 25.46 -17.70 -15.17
CA ASP A 455 24.84 -16.42 -14.86
C ASP A 455 23.32 -16.56 -14.73
N ILE A 456 22.76 -16.06 -13.63
CA ILE A 456 21.34 -16.14 -13.32
C ILE A 456 20.44 -15.60 -14.44
N ARG A 457 20.95 -14.68 -15.26
CA ARG A 457 20.24 -14.10 -16.40
C ARG A 457 19.96 -15.11 -17.52
N GLN A 458 20.80 -16.14 -17.64
CA GLN A 458 20.67 -17.20 -18.65
C GLN A 458 19.75 -18.34 -18.21
N LEU A 459 19.44 -18.40 -16.91
CA LEU A 459 18.61 -19.46 -16.33
C LEU A 459 17.12 -19.15 -16.50
N ASN A 460 16.32 -20.20 -16.55
CA ASN A 460 14.87 -20.06 -16.53
C ASN A 460 14.41 -19.53 -15.15
N ILE A 461 13.58 -18.48 -15.16
CA ILE A 461 13.18 -17.78 -13.93
C ILE A 461 12.26 -18.62 -13.03
N HIS A 462 11.36 -19.39 -13.63
CA HIS A 462 10.46 -20.28 -12.88
C HIS A 462 11.26 -21.40 -12.22
N TRP A 463 12.21 -21.98 -12.96
CA TRP A 463 13.14 -22.97 -12.43
C TRP A 463 13.96 -22.40 -11.27
N VAL A 464 14.59 -21.22 -11.42
CA VAL A 464 15.38 -20.59 -10.34
C VAL A 464 14.52 -20.45 -9.08
N ARG A 465 13.36 -19.79 -9.17
CA ARG A 465 12.49 -19.53 -8.01
C ARG A 465 11.86 -20.80 -7.42
N SER A 466 11.77 -21.90 -8.19
CA SER A 466 11.35 -23.20 -7.67
C SER A 466 12.42 -23.87 -6.78
N ARG A 467 13.70 -23.53 -6.97
CA ARG A 467 14.82 -24.06 -6.18
C ARG A 467 15.14 -23.20 -4.96
N LEU A 468 14.65 -21.96 -4.91
CA LEU A 468 14.78 -21.03 -3.79
C LEU A 468 13.56 -21.14 -2.86
N GLY A 469 13.79 -20.95 -1.57
CA GLY A 469 12.73 -20.81 -0.57
C GLY A 469 12.95 -19.55 0.25
N LEU A 470 12.02 -18.60 0.17
CA LEU A 470 12.10 -17.33 0.88
C LEU A 470 11.15 -17.29 2.08
N VAL A 471 11.68 -16.94 3.25
CA VAL A 471 10.89 -16.50 4.40
C VAL A 471 11.18 -15.02 4.63
N SER A 472 10.22 -14.16 4.30
CA SER A 472 10.29 -12.71 4.49
C SER A 472 10.07 -12.29 5.95
N GLN A 473 10.54 -11.10 6.30
CA GLN A 473 10.36 -10.48 7.63
C GLN A 473 8.87 -10.42 8.02
N GLU A 474 8.04 -9.88 7.12
CA GLU A 474 6.58 -9.84 7.25
C GLU A 474 5.92 -10.77 6.23
N PRO A 475 5.57 -12.01 6.60
CA PRO A 475 4.97 -12.96 5.69
C PRO A 475 3.50 -12.62 5.38
N VAL A 476 3.20 -12.53 4.08
CA VAL A 476 1.84 -12.31 3.59
C VAL A 476 1.03 -13.63 3.61
N MET A 477 -0.17 -13.55 4.18
CA MET A 477 -1.17 -14.62 4.15
C MET A 477 -2.27 -14.23 3.16
N PHE A 478 -2.57 -15.14 2.24
CA PHE A 478 -3.68 -14.99 1.30
C PHE A 478 -5.00 -15.27 2.01
N ASP A 479 -6.10 -14.69 1.51
CA ASP A 479 -7.48 -14.90 2.01
C ASP A 479 -8.00 -16.30 1.64
N LEU A 480 -7.35 -17.31 2.20
CA LEU A 480 -7.48 -18.75 1.95
C LEU A 480 -7.44 -19.49 3.29
N THR A 481 -7.64 -20.80 3.28
CA THR A 481 -7.43 -21.66 4.46
C THR A 481 -5.93 -21.75 4.82
N ILE A 482 -5.63 -22.19 6.04
CA ILE A 482 -4.24 -22.46 6.46
C ILE A 482 -3.60 -23.53 5.56
N ALA A 483 -4.35 -24.60 5.22
CA ALA A 483 -3.87 -25.64 4.30
C ALA A 483 -3.48 -25.06 2.93
N GLU A 484 -4.34 -24.25 2.33
CA GLU A 484 -4.10 -23.62 1.02
C GLU A 484 -2.94 -22.61 1.08
N ASN A 485 -2.77 -21.91 2.20
CA ASN A 485 -1.63 -21.02 2.41
C ASN A 485 -0.31 -21.79 2.49
N ILE A 486 -0.28 -22.98 3.11
CA ILE A 486 0.94 -23.82 3.18
C ILE A 486 1.22 -24.45 1.81
N ALA A 487 0.20 -25.00 1.15
CA ALA A 487 0.31 -25.62 -0.17
C ALA A 487 0.41 -24.60 -1.32
N TYR A 488 0.52 -23.31 -1.03
CA TYR A 488 0.44 -22.26 -2.04
C TYR A 488 1.52 -22.43 -3.12
N GLY A 489 1.09 -22.49 -4.38
CA GLY A 489 1.96 -22.69 -5.55
C GLY A 489 2.35 -24.15 -5.83
N LEU A 490 1.76 -25.12 -5.13
CA LEU A 490 1.88 -26.54 -5.41
C LEU A 490 0.50 -27.10 -5.83
N GLU A 491 0.50 -28.08 -6.72
CA GLU A 491 -0.71 -28.77 -7.17
C GLU A 491 -0.86 -30.13 -6.49
N ASN A 492 -2.09 -30.54 -6.19
CA ASN A 492 -2.44 -31.87 -5.67
C ASN A 492 -1.65 -32.32 -4.42
N VAL A 493 -1.40 -31.40 -3.50
CA VAL A 493 -0.68 -31.69 -2.24
C VAL A 493 -1.57 -32.48 -1.28
N LEU A 494 -1.06 -33.59 -0.74
CA LEU A 494 -1.75 -34.37 0.27
C LEU A 494 -1.76 -33.63 1.61
N ILE A 495 -2.85 -33.76 2.36
CA ILE A 495 -2.96 -33.14 3.69
C ILE A 495 -1.88 -33.65 4.66
N GLU A 496 -1.39 -34.87 4.48
CA GLU A 496 -0.32 -35.45 5.28
C GLU A 496 1.01 -34.69 5.11
N ASP A 497 1.34 -34.28 3.88
CA ASP A 497 2.53 -33.47 3.61
C ASP A 497 2.42 -32.08 4.22
N ILE A 498 1.22 -31.50 4.20
CA ILE A 498 0.91 -30.22 4.85
C ILE A 498 1.08 -30.34 6.37
N ILE A 499 0.57 -31.41 6.97
CA ILE A 499 0.70 -31.68 8.40
C ILE A 499 2.16 -31.90 8.79
N ASN A 500 2.92 -32.63 7.99
CA ASN A 500 4.35 -32.84 8.20
C ASN A 500 5.10 -31.49 8.15
N ALA A 501 4.88 -30.69 7.10
CA ALA A 501 5.50 -29.37 6.98
C ALA A 501 5.14 -28.42 8.14
N ALA A 502 3.88 -28.41 8.58
CA ALA A 502 3.43 -27.64 9.73
C ALA A 502 3.96 -28.16 11.07
N SER A 503 4.21 -29.47 11.19
CA SER A 503 4.83 -30.06 12.38
C SER A 503 6.30 -29.66 12.46
N ARG A 504 7.01 -29.70 11.34
CA ARG A 504 8.39 -29.18 11.22
C ARG A 504 8.45 -27.66 11.46
N ALA A 505 7.44 -26.91 11.06
CA ALA A 505 7.41 -25.48 11.40
C ALA A 505 6.92 -25.19 12.83
N ASN A 506 6.71 -26.22 13.68
CA ASN A 506 6.21 -26.11 15.03
C ASN A 506 4.90 -25.29 15.16
N ILE A 507 3.98 -25.47 14.22
CA ILE A 507 2.66 -24.79 14.22
C ILE A 507 1.49 -25.77 14.23
N HIS A 508 1.75 -27.07 14.02
CA HIS A 508 0.71 -28.10 13.99
C HIS A 508 -0.18 -28.10 15.25
N GLN A 509 0.40 -28.06 16.45
CA GLN A 509 -0.36 -28.09 17.71
C GLN A 509 -1.27 -26.87 17.85
N PHE A 510 -0.80 -25.69 17.46
CA PHE A 510 -1.62 -24.48 17.42
C PHE A 510 -2.76 -24.61 16.41
N ILE A 511 -2.48 -25.08 15.20
CA ILE A 511 -3.51 -25.26 14.17
C ILE A 511 -4.57 -26.24 14.65
N HIS A 512 -4.18 -27.34 15.30
CA HIS A 512 -5.11 -28.34 15.83
C HIS A 512 -6.01 -27.78 16.96
N GLN A 513 -5.59 -26.74 17.67
CA GLN A 513 -6.42 -26.06 18.67
C GLN A 513 -7.46 -25.12 18.06
N LEU A 514 -7.32 -24.76 16.78
CA LEU A 514 -8.31 -23.92 16.10
C LEU A 514 -9.60 -24.70 15.82
N PRO A 515 -10.78 -24.06 15.89
CA PRO A 515 -12.08 -24.74 15.71
C PRO A 515 -12.22 -25.50 14.38
N GLN A 516 -11.55 -25.04 13.32
CA GLN A 516 -11.58 -25.66 11.99
C GLN A 516 -10.23 -26.26 11.59
N GLY A 517 -9.26 -26.36 12.51
CA GLY A 517 -7.94 -26.90 12.20
C GLY A 517 -7.28 -26.18 11.03
N TYR A 518 -6.78 -26.97 10.07
CA TYR A 518 -6.19 -26.51 8.81
C TYR A 518 -7.20 -25.84 7.86
N GLY A 519 -8.50 -26.08 8.04
CA GLY A 519 -9.58 -25.44 7.28
C GLY A 519 -9.91 -24.02 7.76
N THR A 520 -9.26 -23.54 8.82
CA THR A 520 -9.44 -22.18 9.32
C THR A 520 -9.04 -21.17 8.25
N LYS A 521 -9.92 -20.21 7.93
CA LYS A 521 -9.63 -19.12 6.99
C LYS A 521 -8.79 -18.03 7.64
N VAL A 522 -7.73 -17.64 6.96
CA VAL A 522 -6.80 -16.57 7.36
C VAL A 522 -6.80 -15.49 6.29
N GLY A 523 -6.44 -14.26 6.64
CA GLY A 523 -6.43 -13.11 5.73
C GLY A 523 -7.16 -11.90 6.31
N LEU A 524 -7.50 -10.93 5.46
CA LEU A 524 -8.12 -9.65 5.88
C LEU A 524 -9.48 -9.82 6.57
N LYS A 525 -10.20 -10.91 6.32
CA LYS A 525 -11.50 -11.23 6.92
C LYS A 525 -11.45 -12.45 7.86
N GLY A 526 -10.26 -13.04 8.05
CA GLY A 526 -10.05 -14.27 8.80
C GLY A 526 -9.69 -14.04 10.26
N THR A 527 -9.32 -15.13 10.94
CA THR A 527 -8.86 -15.10 12.34
C THR A 527 -7.55 -14.32 12.47
N PHE A 528 -7.42 -13.48 13.50
CA PHE A 528 -6.18 -12.74 13.77
C PHE A 528 -5.09 -13.71 14.24
N LEU A 529 -4.13 -14.00 13.37
CA LEU A 529 -2.90 -14.71 13.72
C LEU A 529 -1.85 -13.73 14.27
N SER A 530 -1.08 -14.16 15.27
CA SER A 530 0.09 -13.42 15.76
C SER A 530 1.20 -13.36 14.70
N GLY A 531 2.13 -12.40 14.83
CA GLY A 531 3.28 -12.28 13.91
C GLY A 531 4.11 -13.56 13.84
N GLY A 532 4.39 -14.17 15.00
CA GLY A 532 5.12 -15.44 15.09
C GLY A 532 4.36 -16.63 14.47
N GLU A 533 3.03 -16.70 14.62
CA GLU A 533 2.21 -17.72 13.94
C GLU A 533 2.27 -17.57 12.42
N LYS A 534 2.18 -16.34 11.91
CA LYS A 534 2.29 -16.09 10.47
C LYS A 534 3.67 -16.49 9.95
N GLN A 535 4.75 -16.19 10.68
CA GLN A 535 6.09 -16.63 10.31
C GLN A 535 6.21 -18.16 10.30
N ARG A 536 5.68 -18.88 11.29
CA ARG A 536 5.68 -20.35 11.27
C ARG A 536 4.92 -20.93 10.08
N ILE A 537 3.76 -20.36 9.71
CA ILE A 537 3.03 -20.80 8.52
C ILE A 537 3.85 -20.54 7.24
N ALA A 538 4.55 -19.40 7.16
CA ALA A 538 5.44 -19.12 6.03
C ALA A 538 6.63 -20.09 5.97
N ILE A 539 7.19 -20.48 7.12
CA ILE A 539 8.22 -21.52 7.19
C ILE A 539 7.67 -22.86 6.69
N ALA A 540 6.47 -23.26 7.11
CA ALA A 540 5.82 -24.47 6.60
C ALA A 540 5.63 -24.42 5.07
N ARG A 541 5.20 -23.28 4.53
CA ARG A 541 5.06 -23.02 3.08
C ARG A 541 6.38 -23.18 2.32
N VAL A 542 7.52 -22.87 2.94
CA VAL A 542 8.84 -23.07 2.34
C VAL A 542 9.30 -24.52 2.49
N LEU A 543 9.13 -25.13 3.67
CA LEU A 543 9.59 -26.49 3.95
C LEU A 543 8.91 -27.54 3.08
N ILE A 544 7.63 -27.36 2.75
CA ILE A 544 6.89 -28.29 1.88
C ILE A 544 7.45 -28.35 0.46
N ARG A 545 8.10 -27.28 -0.01
CA ARG A 545 8.72 -27.22 -1.35
C ARG A 545 10.12 -27.85 -1.41
N GLN A 546 10.73 -28.13 -0.26
CA GLN A 546 12.09 -28.69 -0.16
C GLN A 546 13.13 -27.96 -1.04
N PRO A 547 13.30 -26.64 -0.87
CA PRO A 547 14.22 -25.85 -1.71
C PRO A 547 15.69 -26.26 -1.49
N LYS A 548 16.51 -26.10 -2.53
CA LYS A 548 17.97 -26.32 -2.45
C LYS A 548 18.71 -25.14 -1.85
N VAL A 549 18.15 -23.93 -1.99
CA VAL A 549 18.67 -22.72 -1.35
C VAL A 549 17.57 -22.12 -0.47
N LEU A 550 17.88 -21.92 0.81
CA LEU A 550 16.97 -21.29 1.77
C LEU A 550 17.41 -19.84 2.04
N LEU A 551 16.49 -18.90 1.88
CA LEU A 551 16.68 -17.47 2.10
C LEU A 551 15.82 -17.05 3.29
N LEU A 552 16.45 -16.62 4.38
CA LEU A 552 15.76 -16.18 5.59
C LEU A 552 16.02 -14.68 5.78
N ASP A 553 15.01 -13.84 5.55
CA ASP A 553 15.10 -12.40 5.75
C ASP A 553 14.42 -12.04 7.08
N GLU A 554 15.20 -11.93 8.15
CA GLU A 554 14.70 -11.62 9.50
C GLU A 554 13.55 -12.52 9.99
N ALA A 555 13.57 -13.78 9.56
CA ALA A 555 12.48 -14.73 9.76
C ALA A 555 12.13 -15.07 11.23
N THR A 556 12.91 -14.60 12.22
CA THR A 556 12.66 -14.81 13.66
C THR A 556 12.38 -13.52 14.45
N SER A 557 12.32 -12.36 13.78
CA SER A 557 12.18 -11.04 14.43
C SER A 557 10.89 -10.90 15.26
N ALA A 558 9.77 -11.42 14.73
CA ALA A 558 8.44 -11.34 15.32
C ALA A 558 8.11 -12.51 16.26
N MET A 559 9.06 -13.39 16.54
CA MET A 559 8.87 -14.56 17.40
C MET A 559 9.29 -14.31 18.85
N ASP A 560 8.56 -14.94 19.76
CA ASP A 560 8.93 -15.10 21.15
C ASP A 560 10.14 -16.06 21.29
N SER A 561 10.94 -15.85 22.33
CA SER A 561 12.22 -16.55 22.53
C SER A 561 12.09 -18.07 22.64
N HIS A 562 10.97 -18.57 23.17
CA HIS A 562 10.73 -20.02 23.29
C HIS A 562 10.47 -20.68 21.93
N ASN A 563 9.56 -20.11 21.12
CA ASN A 563 9.29 -20.65 19.78
C ASN A 563 10.46 -20.43 18.82
N GLU A 564 11.22 -19.33 18.97
CA GLU A 564 12.39 -19.07 18.16
C GLU A 564 13.42 -20.20 18.27
N HIS A 565 13.75 -20.64 19.49
CA HIS A 565 14.70 -21.72 19.72
C HIS A 565 14.25 -23.01 19.04
N LEU A 566 12.96 -23.35 19.14
CA LEU A 566 12.40 -24.58 18.59
C LEU A 566 12.36 -24.57 17.05
N ILE A 567 12.15 -23.39 16.45
CA ILE A 567 12.21 -23.23 14.99
C ILE A 567 13.65 -23.25 14.50
N GLN A 568 14.59 -22.67 15.25
CA GLN A 568 16.01 -22.81 14.97
C GLN A 568 16.43 -24.28 14.99
N GLU A 569 16.06 -25.03 16.03
CA GLU A 569 16.29 -26.48 16.11
C GLU A 569 15.66 -27.22 14.92
N THR A 570 14.47 -26.81 14.47
CA THR A 570 13.84 -27.51 13.34
C THR A 570 14.47 -27.15 12.00
N LEU A 571 14.92 -25.90 11.81
CA LEU A 571 15.72 -25.52 10.66
C LEU A 571 17.06 -26.25 10.66
N GLU A 572 17.66 -26.46 11.84
CA GLU A 572 18.86 -27.28 12.01
C GLU A 572 18.61 -28.75 11.66
N GLN A 573 17.53 -29.36 12.15
CA GLN A 573 17.16 -30.75 11.83
C GLN A 573 16.88 -30.91 10.34
N ALA A 574 16.11 -30.00 9.74
CA ALA A 574 15.83 -29.99 8.31
C ALA A 574 17.11 -29.85 7.45
N GLN A 575 18.17 -29.28 8.01
CA GLN A 575 19.47 -29.13 7.37
C GLN A 575 20.42 -30.31 7.66
N ALA A 576 20.31 -30.94 8.83
CA ALA A 576 21.01 -32.17 9.15
C ALA A 576 20.49 -33.37 8.33
N GLU A 577 19.19 -33.40 8.07
CA GLU A 577 18.53 -34.37 7.18
C GLU A 577 18.98 -34.21 5.71
N ASP A 578 19.27 -32.98 5.29
CA ASP A 578 19.66 -32.64 3.92
C ASP A 578 20.90 -31.73 3.91
N SER A 579 22.06 -32.36 4.13
CA SER A 579 23.38 -31.71 4.13
C SER A 579 23.72 -30.96 2.82
N SER A 580 22.89 -31.07 1.78
CA SER A 580 23.05 -30.37 0.51
C SER A 580 22.41 -28.98 0.47
N ARG A 581 21.65 -28.56 1.48
CA ARG A 581 20.90 -27.29 1.45
C ARG A 581 21.79 -26.09 1.79
N THR A 582 21.93 -25.17 0.84
CA THR A 582 22.61 -23.88 1.04
C THR A 582 21.66 -22.91 1.75
N SER A 583 22.13 -22.17 2.76
CA SER A 583 21.28 -21.25 3.51
C SER A 583 21.91 -19.85 3.63
N LEU A 584 21.16 -18.82 3.25
CA LEU A 584 21.51 -17.41 3.45
C LEU A 584 20.56 -16.79 4.49
N ILE A 585 21.13 -16.28 5.57
CA ILE A 585 20.38 -15.79 6.71
C ILE A 585 20.71 -14.33 6.96
N ILE A 586 19.72 -13.45 6.84
CA ILE A 586 19.79 -12.08 7.34
C ILE A 586 19.19 -12.10 8.73
N ALA A 587 20.01 -11.91 9.75
CA ALA A 587 19.58 -11.98 11.14
C ALA A 587 20.02 -10.75 11.91
N HIS A 588 19.09 -10.21 12.69
CA HIS A 588 19.35 -9.19 13.72
C HIS A 588 19.64 -9.81 15.09
N ARG A 589 19.30 -11.10 15.29
CA ARG A 589 19.48 -11.82 16.57
C ARG A 589 20.75 -12.67 16.58
N LEU A 590 21.44 -12.64 17.72
CA LEU A 590 22.73 -13.31 17.91
C LEU A 590 22.64 -14.84 17.91
N SER A 591 21.58 -15.39 18.47
CA SER A 591 21.32 -16.84 18.53
C SER A 591 21.39 -17.47 17.15
N THR A 592 20.74 -16.84 16.16
CA THR A 592 20.69 -17.31 14.76
C THR A 592 22.06 -17.22 14.08
N VAL A 593 22.80 -16.13 14.29
CA VAL A 593 24.09 -15.88 13.61
C VAL A 593 25.19 -16.82 14.12
N ARG A 594 25.15 -17.22 15.40
CA ARG A 594 26.16 -18.08 16.04
C ARG A 594 26.32 -19.45 15.39
N LEU A 595 25.24 -19.96 14.81
CA LEU A 595 25.14 -21.30 14.27
C LEU A 595 25.58 -21.37 12.80
N CYS A 596 25.86 -20.23 12.18
CA CYS A 596 26.28 -20.16 10.78
C CYS A 596 27.74 -20.57 10.60
N ASP A 597 28.03 -21.27 9.50
CA ASP A 597 29.38 -21.73 9.16
C ASP A 597 30.29 -20.56 8.77
N ALA A 598 29.70 -19.50 8.21
CA ALA A 598 30.37 -18.23 8.00
C ALA A 598 29.43 -17.05 8.29
N ILE A 599 30.02 -15.95 8.75
CA ILE A 599 29.32 -14.69 9.01
C ILE A 599 30.03 -13.62 8.18
N CYS A 600 29.26 -12.82 7.46
CA CYS A 600 29.74 -11.74 6.62
C CYS A 600 29.13 -10.42 7.07
N VAL A 601 29.99 -9.47 7.44
CA VAL A 601 29.57 -8.12 7.83
C VAL A 601 29.54 -7.20 6.61
N LEU A 602 28.35 -6.72 6.29
CA LEU A 602 28.07 -5.82 5.17
C LEU A 602 28.02 -4.37 5.68
N ASP A 603 28.84 -3.51 5.09
CA ASP A 603 28.81 -2.06 5.31
C ASP A 603 28.89 -1.33 3.95
N LYS A 604 27.97 -0.41 3.72
CA LYS A 604 27.87 0.41 2.49
C LYS A 604 28.07 -0.39 1.18
N GLY A 605 27.46 -1.58 1.08
CA GLY A 605 27.54 -2.42 -0.12
C GLY A 605 28.84 -3.20 -0.30
N HIS A 606 29.67 -3.30 0.74
CA HIS A 606 30.91 -4.08 0.74
C HIS A 606 30.99 -5.03 1.94
N ILE A 607 31.57 -6.22 1.75
CA ILE A 607 31.89 -7.12 2.86
C ILE A 607 33.18 -6.64 3.51
N VAL A 608 33.08 -6.16 4.75
CA VAL A 608 34.22 -5.62 5.50
C VAL A 608 34.92 -6.72 6.30
N GLU A 609 34.14 -7.68 6.83
CA GLU A 609 34.66 -8.79 7.62
C GLU A 609 33.94 -10.08 7.28
N SER A 610 34.69 -11.18 7.26
CA SER A 610 34.15 -12.54 7.12
C SER A 610 34.92 -13.53 7.96
N GLY A 611 34.22 -14.51 8.54
CA GLY A 611 34.80 -15.60 9.32
C GLY A 611 33.75 -16.34 10.14
N THR A 612 34.21 -17.28 10.98
CA THR A 612 33.33 -17.94 11.95
C THR A 612 33.03 -17.03 13.14
N HIS A 613 31.99 -17.34 13.92
CA HIS A 613 31.64 -16.58 15.12
C HIS A 613 32.83 -16.40 16.08
N THR A 614 33.59 -17.48 16.30
CA THR A 614 34.72 -17.48 17.23
C THR A 614 35.91 -16.65 16.71
N GLU A 615 36.17 -16.69 15.40
CA GLU A 615 37.22 -15.90 14.76
C GLU A 615 36.91 -14.41 14.81
N LEU A 616 35.68 -14.02 14.46
CA LEU A 616 35.28 -12.62 14.40
C LEU A 616 35.21 -11.97 15.78
N ILE A 617 34.81 -12.73 16.83
CA ILE A 617 34.90 -12.25 18.22
C ILE A 617 36.35 -11.97 18.61
N LYS A 618 37.29 -12.87 18.28
CA LYS A 618 38.71 -12.70 18.59
C LYS A 618 39.31 -11.48 17.89
N ARG A 619 38.91 -11.21 16.65
CA ARG A 619 39.38 -10.05 15.88
C ARG A 619 38.93 -8.70 16.45
N ARG A 620 37.88 -8.67 17.28
CA ARG A 620 37.31 -7.44 17.87
C ARG A 620 37.00 -6.34 16.83
N GLY A 621 36.58 -6.76 15.65
CA GLY A 621 36.30 -5.90 14.50
C GLY A 621 34.87 -5.33 14.45
N ALA A 622 34.39 -5.01 13.26
CA ALA A 622 33.03 -4.57 12.98
C ALA A 622 31.98 -5.55 13.50
N TYR A 623 32.17 -6.86 13.30
CA TYR A 623 31.24 -7.86 13.87
C TYR A 623 31.17 -7.76 15.39
N TYR A 624 32.32 -7.67 16.06
CA TYR A 624 32.38 -7.54 17.51
C TYR A 624 31.74 -6.24 18.02
N LYS A 625 31.82 -5.13 17.26
CA LYS A 625 31.12 -3.89 17.61
C LYS A 625 29.61 -4.05 17.54
N ILE A 626 29.11 -4.70 16.49
CA ILE A 626 27.68 -5.04 16.36
C ILE A 626 27.27 -5.98 17.50
N LEU A 627 28.10 -6.96 17.83
CA LEU A 627 27.85 -7.85 18.97
C LEU A 627 27.88 -7.14 20.32
N ALA A 628 28.80 -6.20 20.53
CA ALA A 628 28.87 -5.44 21.77
C ALA A 628 27.62 -4.55 21.90
N GLN A 629 27.18 -3.93 20.81
CA GLN A 629 25.90 -3.23 20.77
C GLN A 629 24.73 -4.18 21.11
N ASN A 630 24.73 -5.41 20.59
CA ASN A 630 23.66 -6.39 20.80
C ASN A 630 23.75 -7.23 22.10
N ASN A 631 24.87 -7.26 22.83
CA ASN A 631 25.06 -8.00 24.10
C ASN A 631 24.99 -7.09 25.35
N PHE A 632 25.15 -5.78 25.17
CA PHE A 632 24.80 -4.78 26.19
C PHE A 632 23.32 -4.35 26.09
N GLN A 633 22.67 -4.85 25.05
CA GLN A 633 21.26 -5.11 24.88
C GLN A 633 20.94 -6.49 25.51
#